data_AF-A0A7C5RPF4-F1
#
_entry.id   AF-A0A7C5RPF4-F1
#
_cell.length_a   1.000
_cell.length_b   1.000
_cell.length_c   1.000
_cell.angle_alpha   90.00
_cell.angle_beta   90.00
_cell.angle_gamma   90.00
#
_symmetry.space_group_name_H-M   'P 1'
#
loop_
_entity.id
_entity.type
_entity.pdbx_description
1 polymer ?
#
loop_
_entity_poly.entity_id
_entity_poly.type
_entity_poly.pdbx_seq_one_letter_code
_entity_poly.pdbx_strand_id
1 'polypeptide(L)'
;MARMHARKRGGSGSKRPISKIPPPWLTVSPDEVEALVVKYAKSGVPPSQIGVILRDQHGIPLVKPIVGKRVLQILRNNGLAPEIPEDLKNLIERARRMHVHLQANRSDSYNKKRLQLVEAKIHRLVKYYRSAGVLPENFEVQTLYKYE
;
A
#
# COMPACT_ATOMS: atom_id res chain seq x y z
N MET A 1 16.86 -6.51 9.89
CA MET A 1 16.56 -7.01 8.52
C MET A 1 17.28 -6.16 7.49
N ALA A 2 17.86 -6.78 6.46
CA ALA A 2 18.48 -6.04 5.36
C ALA A 2 17.41 -5.46 4.42
N ARG A 3 17.69 -4.31 3.79
CA ARG A 3 16.79 -3.71 2.79
C ARG A 3 16.99 -4.40 1.43
N MET A 4 15.90 -4.68 0.73
CA MET A 4 15.88 -5.51 -0.49
C MET A 4 16.87 -5.08 -1.60
N HIS A 5 16.93 -3.78 -1.90
CA HIS A 5 17.79 -3.22 -2.96
C HIS A 5 18.77 -2.18 -2.40
N ALA A 6 19.09 -2.27 -1.10
CA ALA A 6 20.03 -1.35 -0.47
C ALA A 6 20.90 -2.09 0.55
N ARG A 7 22.19 -1.74 0.62
CA ARG A 7 23.18 -2.34 1.54
C ARG A 7 22.99 -1.92 3.01
N LYS A 8 21.82 -1.39 3.39
CA LYS A 8 21.51 -0.87 4.73
C LYS A 8 20.71 -1.89 5.55
N ARG A 9 20.92 -1.90 6.87
CA ARG A 9 20.30 -2.86 7.82
C ARG A 9 19.40 -2.21 8.90
N GLY A 10 19.03 -0.94 8.74
CA GLY A 10 18.22 -0.21 9.73
C GLY A 10 16.85 -0.84 9.98
N GLY A 11 16.51 -1.03 11.26
CA GLY A 11 15.23 -1.56 11.72
C GLY A 11 14.41 -0.49 12.43
N SER A 12 13.32 -0.06 11.82
CA SER A 12 12.26 0.71 12.46
C SER A 12 10.91 0.16 12.01
N GLY A 13 9.96 0.07 12.93
CA GLY A 13 8.64 -0.46 12.67
C GLY A 13 7.74 -0.36 13.90
N SER A 14 6.43 -0.31 13.68
CA SER A 14 5.47 -0.23 14.77
C SER A 14 5.39 -1.56 15.53
N LYS A 15 5.54 -1.53 16.85
CA LYS A 15 5.27 -2.68 17.72
C LYS A 15 3.81 -2.63 18.17
N ARG A 16 3.02 -3.63 17.77
CA ARG A 16 1.61 -3.71 18.17
C ARG A 16 1.49 -4.16 19.62
N PRO A 17 0.43 -3.72 20.35
CA PRO A 17 0.09 -4.27 21.65
C PRO A 17 -0.13 -5.78 21.57
N ILE A 18 0.17 -6.48 22.67
CA ILE A 18 -0.01 -7.94 22.74
C ILE A 18 -1.48 -8.32 22.90
N SER A 19 -2.26 -7.47 23.59
CA SER A 19 -3.70 -7.64 23.77
C SER A 19 -4.42 -7.41 22.44
N LYS A 20 -5.34 -8.32 22.13
CA LYS A 20 -6.25 -8.22 20.98
C LYS A 20 -7.62 -7.66 21.38
N ILE A 21 -7.76 -7.24 22.62
CA ILE A 21 -9.00 -6.70 23.19
C ILE A 21 -9.04 -5.20 22.86
N PRO A 22 -10.17 -4.65 22.40
CA PRO A 22 -10.32 -3.21 22.23
C PRO A 22 -10.10 -2.48 23.56
N PRO A 23 -9.48 -1.29 23.55
CA PRO A 23 -9.30 -0.54 24.78
C PRO A 23 -10.63 -0.18 25.45
N PRO A 24 -10.71 -0.16 26.79
CA PRO A 24 -11.97 0.06 27.52
C PRO A 24 -12.55 1.47 27.35
N TRP A 25 -11.72 2.46 27.00
CA TRP A 25 -12.16 3.82 26.72
C TRP A 25 -12.81 4.00 25.35
N LEU A 26 -12.73 2.98 24.48
CA LEU A 26 -13.33 3.05 23.16
C LEU A 26 -14.80 2.63 23.24
N THR A 27 -15.70 3.61 23.19
CA THR A 27 -17.15 3.39 23.18
C THR A 27 -17.74 3.18 21.79
N VAL A 28 -16.91 3.27 20.74
CA VAL A 28 -17.34 3.19 19.34
C VAL A 28 -17.77 1.77 18.99
N SER A 29 -18.96 1.65 18.40
CA SER A 29 -19.50 0.38 17.93
C SER A 29 -18.77 -0.13 16.68
N PRO A 30 -18.73 -1.45 16.44
CA PRO A 30 -18.12 -2.00 15.22
C PRO A 30 -18.74 -1.43 13.93
N ASP A 31 -20.05 -1.18 13.93
CA ASP A 31 -20.80 -0.68 12.78
C ASP A 31 -20.42 0.78 12.45
N GLU A 32 -20.22 1.62 13.47
CA GLU A 32 -19.71 2.98 13.28
C GLU A 32 -18.30 2.99 12.68
N VAL A 33 -17.43 2.06 13.10
CA VAL A 33 -16.08 1.93 12.52
C VAL A 33 -16.15 1.51 11.05
N GLU A 34 -17.02 0.55 10.70
CA GLU A 34 -17.24 0.17 9.30
C GLU A 34 -17.77 1.35 8.47
N ALA A 35 -18.73 2.12 9.00
CA ALA A 35 -19.28 3.30 8.35
C ALA A 35 -18.22 4.39 8.12
N LEU A 36 -17.34 4.64 9.09
CA LEU A 36 -16.22 5.57 8.94
C LEU A 36 -15.23 5.13 7.86
N VAL A 37 -14.88 3.83 7.82
CA VAL A 37 -14.01 3.28 6.77
C VAL A 37 -14.62 3.48 5.39
N VAL A 38 -15.91 3.19 5.23
CA VAL A 38 -16.64 3.38 3.96
C VAL A 38 -16.70 4.86 3.58
N LYS A 39 -16.94 5.76 4.54
CA LYS A 39 -16.96 7.21 4.31
C LYS A 39 -15.63 7.69 3.73
N TYR A 40 -14.50 7.36 4.37
CA TYR A 40 -13.19 7.79 3.89
C TYR A 40 -12.79 7.13 2.56
N ALA A 41 -13.20 5.89 2.34
CA ALA A 41 -12.97 5.23 1.06
C ALA A 41 -13.74 5.92 -0.09
N LYS A 42 -14.98 6.33 0.13
CA LYS A 42 -15.76 7.13 -0.84
C LYS A 42 -15.13 8.49 -1.11
N SER A 43 -14.45 9.08 -0.13
CA SER A 43 -13.64 10.29 -0.31
C SER A 43 -12.34 10.07 -1.09
N GLY A 44 -12.04 8.84 -1.51
CA GLY A 44 -10.84 8.50 -2.30
C GLY A 44 -9.57 8.33 -1.48
N VAL A 45 -9.67 8.24 -0.15
CA VAL A 45 -8.52 8.05 0.74
C VAL A 45 -8.01 6.61 0.63
N PRO A 46 -6.70 6.38 0.46
CA PRO A 46 -6.15 5.03 0.35
C PRO A 46 -6.25 4.26 1.69
N PRO A 47 -6.36 2.92 1.67
CA PRO A 47 -6.52 2.09 2.87
C PRO A 47 -5.43 2.31 3.94
N SER A 48 -4.19 2.57 3.51
CA SER A 48 -3.08 2.89 4.42
C SER A 48 -3.31 4.15 5.24
N GLN A 49 -3.88 5.20 4.62
CA GLN A 49 -4.19 6.47 5.27
C GLN A 49 -5.47 6.40 6.09
N ILE A 50 -6.47 5.60 5.68
CA ILE A 50 -7.70 5.39 6.47
C ILE A 50 -7.33 4.92 7.88
N GLY A 51 -6.41 3.97 8.02
CA GLY A 51 -5.97 3.50 9.33
C GLY A 51 -5.26 4.57 10.17
N VAL A 52 -4.53 5.49 9.52
CA VAL A 52 -3.88 6.63 10.20
C VAL A 52 -4.91 7.63 10.69
N ILE A 53 -5.89 7.97 9.85
CA ILE A 53 -6.96 8.90 10.19
C ILE A 53 -7.81 8.37 11.35
N LEU A 54 -8.17 7.08 11.31
CA LEU A 54 -8.91 6.46 12.40
C LEU A 54 -8.14 6.50 13.73
N ARG A 55 -6.82 6.31 13.69
CA ARG A 55 -5.98 6.39 14.88
C ARG A 55 -5.85 7.81 15.40
N ASP A 56 -5.57 8.77 14.52
CA ASP A 56 -5.15 10.11 14.92
C ASP A 56 -6.35 11.04 15.19
N GLN A 57 -7.46 10.88 14.46
CA GLN A 57 -8.67 11.73 14.62
C GLN A 57 -9.73 11.10 15.51
N HIS A 58 -9.94 9.78 15.41
CA HIS A 58 -11.03 9.07 16.10
C HIS A 58 -10.55 8.27 17.31
N GLY A 59 -9.24 8.24 17.57
CA GLY A 59 -8.68 7.48 18.69
C GLY A 59 -8.80 5.95 18.54
N ILE A 60 -9.04 5.45 17.32
CA ILE A 60 -9.18 4.01 17.02
C ILE A 60 -7.81 3.44 16.64
N PRO A 61 -7.08 2.74 17.53
CA PRO A 61 -5.70 2.34 17.27
C PRO A 61 -5.58 1.22 16.23
N LEU A 62 -6.51 0.25 16.27
CA LEU A 62 -6.52 -0.92 15.39
C LEU A 62 -7.97 -1.29 15.05
N VAL A 63 -8.27 -1.41 13.76
CA VAL A 63 -9.60 -1.78 13.28
C VAL A 63 -9.91 -3.27 13.52
N LYS A 64 -8.89 -4.13 13.43
CA LYS A 64 -9.07 -5.60 13.49
C LYS A 64 -9.63 -6.10 14.84
N PRO A 65 -9.15 -5.63 16.02
CA PRO A 65 -9.73 -5.98 17.31
C PRO A 65 -11.22 -5.64 17.49
N ILE A 66 -11.68 -4.56 16.86
CA ILE A 66 -13.03 -4.03 17.05
C ILE A 66 -14.01 -4.74 16.11
N VAL A 67 -13.69 -4.73 14.81
CA VAL A 67 -14.59 -5.21 13.75
C VAL A 67 -14.34 -6.69 13.40
N GLY A 68 -13.21 -7.26 13.82
CA GLY A 68 -12.78 -8.61 13.43
C GLY A 68 -12.18 -8.70 12.02
N LYS A 69 -12.46 -7.72 11.14
CA LYS A 69 -11.98 -7.65 9.75
C LYS A 69 -10.83 -6.65 9.60
N ARG A 70 -10.00 -6.83 8.56
CA ARG A 70 -9.02 -5.80 8.13
C ARG A 70 -9.71 -4.74 7.27
N VAL A 71 -9.15 -3.52 7.24
CA VAL A 71 -9.64 -2.41 6.38
C VAL A 71 -9.90 -2.88 4.93
N LEU A 72 -8.95 -3.59 4.32
CA LEU A 72 -9.09 -4.07 2.94
C LEU A 72 -10.23 -5.08 2.77
N GLN A 73 -10.53 -5.89 3.79
CA GLN A 73 -11.68 -6.80 3.78
C GLN A 73 -13.00 -6.04 3.90
N ILE A 74 -13.06 -5.01 4.75
CA ILE A 74 -14.23 -4.14 4.87
C ILE A 74 -14.52 -3.47 3.52
N LEU A 75 -13.50 -2.98 2.83
CA LEU A 75 -13.64 -2.38 1.50
C LEU A 75 -14.12 -3.37 0.45
N ARG A 76 -13.61 -4.61 0.45
CA ARG A 76 -14.06 -5.68 -0.45
C ARG A 76 -15.53 -6.03 -0.24
N ASN A 77 -15.97 -6.17 1.01
CA ASN A 77 -17.35 -6.49 1.33
C ASN A 77 -18.33 -5.39 0.88
N ASN A 78 -17.87 -4.14 0.83
CA ASN A 78 -18.66 -3.00 0.38
C ASN A 78 -18.50 -2.69 -1.12
N GLY A 79 -17.77 -3.51 -1.89
CA GLY A 79 -17.52 -3.26 -3.32
C GLY A 79 -16.65 -2.03 -3.62
N LEU A 80 -15.95 -1.49 -2.61
CA LEU A 80 -15.08 -0.29 -2.71
C LEU A 80 -13.59 -0.65 -2.72
N ALA A 81 -13.26 -1.92 -2.98
CA ALA A 81 -11.88 -2.35 -3.05
C ALA A 81 -11.22 -1.84 -4.34
N PRO A 82 -9.98 -1.33 -4.26
CA PRO A 82 -9.25 -0.94 -5.45
C PRO A 82 -8.91 -2.18 -6.29
N GLU A 83 -9.10 -2.09 -7.61
CA GLU A 83 -8.75 -3.15 -8.57
C GLU A 83 -7.25 -3.45 -8.54
N ILE A 84 -6.43 -2.38 -8.48
CA ILE A 84 -4.98 -2.49 -8.39
C ILE A 84 -4.56 -2.28 -6.93
N PRO A 85 -3.73 -3.18 -6.36
CA PRO A 85 -3.15 -2.99 -5.03
C PRO A 85 -2.43 -1.65 -4.87
N GLU A 86 -2.61 -1.02 -3.70
CA GLU A 86 -2.08 0.32 -3.40
C GLU A 86 -0.56 0.39 -3.51
N ASP A 87 0.13 -0.65 -3.05
CA ASP A 87 1.59 -0.78 -3.11
C ASP A 87 2.12 -0.81 -4.55
N LEU A 88 1.46 -1.57 -5.43
CA LEU A 88 1.79 -1.62 -6.85
C LEU A 88 1.52 -0.26 -7.53
N LYS A 89 0.34 0.34 -7.29
CA LYS A 89 -0.01 1.67 -7.80
C LYS A 89 1.02 2.73 -7.41
N ASN A 90 1.46 2.73 -6.16
CA ASN A 90 2.45 3.69 -5.66
C ASN A 90 3.84 3.51 -6.31
N LEU A 91 4.24 2.27 -6.61
CA LEU A 91 5.49 2.02 -7.33
C LEU A 91 5.41 2.44 -8.80
N ILE A 92 4.28 2.18 -9.47
CA ILE A 92 4.05 2.62 -10.85
C ILE A 92 4.10 4.15 -10.95
N GLU A 93 3.40 4.85 -10.05
CA GLU A 93 3.42 6.32 -10.02
C GLU A 93 4.82 6.86 -9.74
N ARG A 94 5.59 6.22 -8.86
CA ARG A 94 7.00 6.56 -8.63
C ARG A 94 7.85 6.36 -9.88
N ALA A 95 7.69 5.24 -10.58
CA ALA A 95 8.40 4.95 -11.83
C ALA A 95 8.07 6.00 -12.90
N ARG A 96 6.79 6.37 -13.06
CA ARG A 96 6.33 7.43 -13.97
C ARG A 96 7.01 8.76 -13.69
N ARG A 97 7.06 9.21 -12.42
CA ARG A 97 7.73 10.46 -12.04
C ARG A 97 9.22 10.44 -12.34
N MET A 98 9.89 9.32 -12.07
CA MET A 98 11.31 9.15 -12.38
C MET A 98 11.57 9.16 -13.89
N HIS A 99 10.67 8.56 -14.68
CA HIS A 99 10.76 8.57 -16.13
C HIS A 99 10.67 10.00 -16.69
N VAL A 100 9.67 10.78 -16.27
CA VAL A 100 9.53 12.19 -16.68
C VAL A 100 10.79 12.99 -16.34
N HIS A 101 11.35 12.78 -15.15
CA HIS A 101 12.61 13.44 -14.76
C HIS A 101 13.80 13.06 -15.66
N LEU A 102 13.93 11.79 -16.02
CA LEU A 102 15.02 11.28 -16.88
C LEU A 102 14.87 11.67 -18.35
N GLN A 103 13.64 11.93 -18.82
CA GLN A 103 13.41 12.47 -20.16
C GLN A 103 14.05 13.86 -20.31
N ALA A 104 13.93 14.71 -19.28
CA ALA A 104 14.59 16.00 -19.23
C ALA A 104 16.11 15.88 -18.92
N ASN A 105 16.49 14.95 -18.04
CA ASN A 105 17.87 14.79 -17.56
C ASN A 105 18.49 13.47 -18.04
N ARG A 106 18.83 13.41 -19.33
CA ARG A 106 19.32 12.17 -19.95
C ARG A 106 20.69 11.70 -19.45
N SER A 107 21.50 12.60 -18.88
CA SER A 107 22.83 12.30 -18.35
C SER A 107 22.83 11.71 -16.93
N ASP A 108 21.68 11.70 -16.23
CA ASP A 108 21.59 11.21 -14.86
C ASP A 108 21.60 9.67 -14.79
N SER A 109 22.81 9.11 -14.82
CA SER A 109 23.05 7.67 -14.73
C SER A 109 22.64 7.06 -13.38
N TYR A 110 22.66 7.86 -12.32
CA TYR A 110 22.32 7.41 -10.97
C TYR A 110 20.83 7.14 -10.84
N ASN A 111 20.00 8.07 -11.33
CA ASN A 111 18.55 7.90 -11.33
C ASN A 111 18.09 6.84 -12.36
N LYS A 112 18.80 6.63 -13.47
CA LYS A 112 18.57 5.47 -14.36
C LYS A 112 18.69 4.15 -13.61
N LYS A 113 19.79 3.95 -12.87
CA LYS A 113 19.97 2.75 -12.03
C LYS A 113 18.86 2.61 -10.99
N ARG A 114 18.41 3.72 -10.38
CA ARG A 114 17.31 3.68 -9.42
C ARG A 114 15.97 3.34 -10.06
N LEU A 115 15.70 3.78 -11.29
CA LEU A 115 14.50 3.43 -12.03
C LEU A 115 14.45 1.92 -12.27
N GLN A 116 15.55 1.32 -12.75
CA GLN A 116 15.67 -0.13 -12.93
C GLN A 116 15.38 -0.91 -11.63
N LEU A 117 15.85 -0.41 -10.47
CA LEU A 117 15.54 -1.03 -9.17
C LEU A 117 14.07 -0.90 -8.77
N VAL A 118 13.38 0.16 -9.19
CA VAL A 118 11.93 0.32 -8.98
C VAL A 118 11.15 -0.62 -9.90
N GLU A 119 11.52 -0.72 -11.17
CA GLU A 119 10.94 -1.66 -12.13
C GLU A 119 11.10 -3.12 -11.67
N ALA A 120 12.28 -3.49 -11.18
CA ALA A 120 12.51 -4.81 -10.60
C ALA A 120 11.58 -5.12 -9.42
N LYS A 121 11.24 -4.13 -8.58
CA LYS A 121 10.25 -4.31 -7.50
C LYS A 121 8.84 -4.48 -8.06
N ILE A 122 8.48 -3.73 -9.10
CA ILE A 122 7.18 -3.84 -9.75
C ILE A 122 7.00 -5.25 -10.31
N HIS A 123 7.96 -5.78 -11.07
CA HIS A 123 7.89 -7.15 -11.59
C HIS A 123 7.75 -8.21 -10.49
N ARG A 124 8.46 -8.04 -9.37
CA ARG A 124 8.33 -8.95 -8.22
C ARG A 124 6.95 -8.92 -7.60
N LEU A 125 6.36 -7.73 -7.42
CA LEU A 125 4.99 -7.61 -6.89
C LEU A 125 3.95 -8.15 -7.86
N VAL A 126 4.10 -7.88 -9.16
CA VAL A 126 3.20 -8.41 -10.20
C VAL A 126 3.25 -9.94 -10.21
N LYS A 127 4.44 -10.54 -10.15
CA LYS A 127 4.58 -12.00 -10.01
C LYS A 127 3.84 -12.52 -8.77
N TYR A 128 4.02 -11.87 -7.62
CA TYR A 128 3.34 -12.26 -6.38
C TYR A 128 1.81 -12.17 -6.50
N TYR A 129 1.28 -11.04 -6.97
CA TYR A 129 -0.16 -10.83 -7.07
C TYR A 129 -0.84 -11.69 -8.14
N ARG A 130 -0.13 -12.06 -9.22
CA ARG A 130 -0.58 -13.09 -10.16
C ARG A 130 -0.68 -14.45 -9.47
N SER A 131 0.37 -14.89 -8.77
CA SER A 131 0.34 -16.17 -8.05
C SER A 131 -0.70 -16.22 -6.92
N ALA A 132 -1.07 -15.07 -6.36
CA ALA A 132 -2.08 -14.95 -5.32
C ALA A 132 -3.52 -14.80 -5.88
N GLY A 133 -3.71 -14.76 -7.20
CA GLY A 133 -5.02 -14.60 -7.84
C GLY A 133 -5.67 -13.23 -7.62
N VAL A 134 -4.89 -12.22 -7.23
CA VAL A 134 -5.40 -10.85 -7.01
C VAL A 134 -5.40 -10.05 -8.32
N LEU A 135 -4.42 -10.30 -9.19
CA LEU A 135 -4.35 -9.72 -10.53
C LEU A 135 -4.66 -10.79 -11.59
N PRO A 136 -5.21 -10.40 -12.75
CA PRO A 136 -5.36 -11.30 -13.88
C PRO A 136 -4.03 -11.93 -14.31
N GLU A 137 -4.06 -13.17 -14.81
CA GLU A 137 -2.83 -13.88 -15.23
C GLU A 137 -2.08 -13.17 -16.36
N ASN A 138 -2.83 -12.55 -17.28
CA ASN A 138 -2.33 -11.76 -18.40
C ASN A 138 -1.91 -10.33 -18.01
N PHE A 139 -1.85 -10.01 -16.70
CA PHE A 139 -1.44 -8.68 -16.27
C PHE A 139 0.07 -8.50 -16.48
N GLU A 140 0.41 -7.73 -17.51
CA GLU A 140 1.77 -7.29 -17.78
C GLU A 140 1.91 -5.79 -17.52
N VAL A 141 3.01 -5.42 -16.87
CA VAL A 141 3.37 -4.02 -16.70
C VAL A 141 4.30 -3.64 -17.84
N GLN A 142 3.88 -2.67 -18.64
CA GLN A 142 4.76 -2.05 -19.63
C GLN A 142 5.87 -1.30 -18.90
N THR A 143 7.09 -1.81 -18.97
CA THR A 143 8.27 -1.08 -18.49
C THR A 143 8.60 0.05 -19.45
N LEU A 144 8.85 1.23 -18.88
CA LEU A 144 9.15 2.43 -19.66
C LEU A 144 10.61 2.45 -20.14
N TYR A 145 11.49 1.68 -19.49
CA TYR A 145 12.85 1.48 -19.94
C TYR A 145 12.95 0.23 -20.83
N LYS A 146 13.38 0.40 -22.08
CA LYS A 146 13.80 -0.73 -22.91
C LYS A 146 15.21 -1.14 -22.49
N TYR A 147 15.40 -2.41 -22.14
CA TYR A 147 16.72 -3.01 -21.99
C TYR A 147 17.24 -3.34 -23.39
N GLU A 148 17.75 -2.32 -24.09
CA GLU A 148 18.62 -2.52 -25.26
C GLU A 148 20.08 -2.65 -24.80
#